data_AF-A0A672G038-F1
#
_entry.id   AF-A0A672G038-F1
#
_cell.length_a   1.000
_cell.length_b   1.000
_cell.length_c   1.000
_cell.angle_alpha   90.00
_cell.angle_beta   90.00
_cell.angle_gamma   90.00
#
_symmetry.space_group_name_H-M   'P 1'
#
loop_
_entity.id
_entity.type
_entity.pdbx_description
1 polymer ?
#
loop_
_entity_poly.entity_id
_entity_poly.type
_entity_poly.pdbx_seq_one_letter_code
_entity_poly.pdbx_strand_id
1 'polypeptide(L)'
;HSTKVQRSSSSSCSVSSSVAEAEAKPPRIVNKDGHNNVRIDNVEGMVKLHLHDIWTTAVDMKWRYKLTLFASTFIMTWFIFGVIFYFIGMGNGDFEPGLSSNHTPCVLNVETLTGAFLFSLESQTAIGYGFRCISEERPLAIFTPVAQLVITGLAEIFVTGAFLAKLARPKKRAEAIKFSQSAVVCRRRGQLCLMLRVANMSYEFKPVLFSTPSGRYTLSNHACCLRPSTLAPMTQKCVRIRKV
;
A
#
# COMPACT_ATOMS: atom_id res chain seq x y z
N HIS A 1 -8.57 27.06 7.32
CA HIS A 1 -7.69 28.07 6.67
C HIS A 1 -7.24 27.52 5.32
N SER A 2 -7.21 28.37 4.30
CA SER A 2 -7.25 28.06 2.86
C SER A 2 -6.19 27.07 2.34
N THR A 3 -6.62 25.97 1.71
CA THR A 3 -5.76 24.97 1.05
C THR A 3 -5.28 25.49 -0.31
N LYS A 4 -4.00 25.88 -0.41
CA LYS A 4 -3.40 26.39 -1.64
C LYS A 4 -2.87 25.22 -2.48
N VAL A 5 -3.54 24.89 -3.58
CA VAL A 5 -3.08 23.90 -4.56
C VAL A 5 -1.96 24.53 -5.39
N GLN A 6 -0.71 24.22 -5.08
CA GLN A 6 0.45 24.74 -5.81
C GLN A 6 0.90 23.70 -6.84
N ARG A 7 0.93 24.10 -8.13
CA ARG A 7 1.42 23.28 -9.24
C ARG A 7 2.95 23.36 -9.29
N SER A 8 3.64 22.22 -9.37
CA SER A 8 5.10 22.19 -9.48
C SER A 8 5.55 22.69 -10.86
N SER A 9 6.19 23.87 -10.90
CA SER A 9 7.02 24.32 -12.02
C SER A 9 8.47 23.96 -11.73
N SER A 10 9.02 22.98 -12.46
CA SER A 10 10.45 22.67 -12.43
C SER A 10 11.23 23.77 -13.16
N SER A 11 12.12 24.44 -12.42
CA SER A 11 13.07 25.44 -12.88
C SER A 11 14.27 24.80 -13.59
N SER A 12 14.54 25.23 -14.81
CA SER A 12 15.87 25.13 -15.43
C SER A 12 16.07 26.34 -16.36
N CYS A 13 17.04 27.19 -16.04
CA CYS A 13 17.34 28.43 -16.74
C CYS A 13 18.10 28.22 -18.06
N SER A 14 17.59 28.90 -19.09
CA SER A 14 18.25 29.64 -20.20
C SER A 14 19.27 28.96 -21.12
N VAL A 15 18.88 28.78 -22.39
CA VAL A 15 19.54 29.40 -23.56
C VAL A 15 18.47 29.76 -24.61
N SER A 16 18.47 31.01 -25.07
CA SER A 16 17.53 31.57 -26.06
C SER A 16 17.70 30.97 -27.45
N SER A 17 16.59 30.53 -28.06
CA SER A 17 16.40 30.58 -29.51
C SER A 17 14.90 30.61 -29.83
N SER A 18 14.53 31.57 -30.67
CA SER A 18 13.17 31.93 -31.09
C SER A 18 12.47 30.80 -31.84
N VAL A 19 11.46 30.19 -31.25
CA VAL A 19 10.49 29.34 -31.95
C VAL A 19 9.10 29.61 -31.36
N ALA A 20 8.16 29.88 -32.26
CA ALA A 20 6.73 30.10 -32.07
C ALA A 20 6.17 29.73 -30.69
N GLU A 21 5.49 30.70 -30.07
CA GLU A 21 4.66 30.53 -28.88
C GLU A 21 3.48 29.60 -29.21
N ALA A 22 3.78 28.29 -29.23
CA ALA A 22 2.78 27.25 -29.19
C ALA A 22 2.13 27.37 -27.82
N GLU A 23 0.93 27.96 -27.77
CA GLU A 23 0.06 28.05 -26.60
C GLU A 23 0.11 26.71 -25.84
N ALA A 24 0.87 26.69 -24.75
CA ALA A 24 1.19 25.45 -24.04
C ALA A 24 -0.09 24.97 -23.37
N LYS A 25 -0.75 23.98 -23.98
CA LYS A 25 -1.98 23.39 -23.46
C LYS A 25 -1.80 23.03 -21.99
N PRO A 26 -2.75 23.38 -21.11
CA PRO A 26 -2.62 23.11 -19.69
C PRO A 26 -2.39 21.62 -19.46
N PRO A 27 -1.47 21.25 -18.54
CA PRO A 27 -1.18 19.87 -18.24
C PRO A 27 -2.46 19.18 -17.75
N ARG A 28 -2.69 17.96 -18.22
CA ARG A 28 -3.89 17.21 -17.84
C ARG A 28 -3.81 16.77 -16.39
N ILE A 29 -4.98 16.78 -15.75
CA ILE A 29 -5.16 16.23 -14.40
C ILE A 29 -4.96 14.71 -14.44
N VAL A 30 -5.48 14.01 -15.44
CA VAL A 30 -5.33 12.54 -15.57
C VAL A 30 -4.74 12.19 -16.93
N ASN A 31 -3.67 11.38 -16.92
CA ASN A 31 -3.03 10.85 -18.11
C ASN A 31 -3.91 9.82 -18.82
N LYS A 32 -3.61 9.56 -20.10
CA LYS A 32 -4.35 8.59 -20.90
C LYS A 32 -4.31 7.17 -20.31
N ASP A 33 -3.27 6.87 -19.54
CA ASP A 33 -3.02 5.58 -18.90
C ASP A 33 -3.68 5.48 -17.51
N GLY A 34 -4.44 6.51 -17.09
CA GLY A 34 -5.18 6.53 -15.83
C GLY A 34 -4.39 7.09 -14.63
N HIS A 35 -3.10 7.40 -14.79
CA HIS A 35 -2.31 8.04 -13.75
C HIS A 35 -2.72 9.50 -13.54
N ASN A 36 -2.94 9.89 -12.28
CA ASN A 36 -3.21 11.28 -11.89
C ASN A 36 -1.89 12.09 -11.90
N ASN A 37 -1.94 13.31 -12.42
CA ASN A 37 -0.82 14.24 -12.52
C ASN A 37 -0.86 15.31 -11.40
N VAL A 38 -1.61 15.03 -10.33
CA VAL A 38 -1.71 15.88 -9.15
C VAL A 38 -0.80 15.31 -8.07
N ARG A 39 0.20 16.10 -7.66
CA ARG A 39 0.97 15.87 -6.44
C ARG A 39 0.34 16.71 -5.33
N ILE A 40 0.05 16.08 -4.21
CA ILE A 40 -0.43 16.79 -3.02
C ILE A 40 0.82 17.08 -2.19
N ASP A 41 1.35 18.30 -2.32
CA ASP A 41 2.46 18.77 -1.50
C ASP A 41 1.91 19.40 -0.21
N ASN A 42 2.56 19.10 0.93
CA ASN A 42 2.24 19.58 2.27
C ASN A 42 0.85 19.22 2.83
N VAL A 43 0.69 17.96 3.25
CA VAL A 43 -0.31 17.61 4.27
C VAL A 43 0.43 17.44 5.59
N GLU A 44 0.58 18.55 6.33
CA GLU A 44 1.00 18.52 7.73
C GLU A 44 0.08 17.56 8.50
N GLY A 45 0.65 16.49 9.07
CA GLY A 45 -0.12 15.44 9.75
C GLY A 45 -0.23 14.09 9.01
N MET A 46 0.33 13.96 7.81
CA MET A 46 0.36 12.66 7.09
C MET A 46 0.94 11.52 7.93
N VAL A 47 2.04 11.75 8.66
CA VAL A 47 2.63 10.69 9.50
C VAL A 47 1.65 10.23 10.58
N LYS A 48 0.94 11.16 11.23
CA LYS A 48 -0.07 10.84 12.25
C LYS A 48 -1.27 10.10 11.65
N LEU A 49 -1.67 10.45 10.43
CA LEU A 49 -2.74 9.76 9.70
C LEU A 49 -2.33 8.34 9.27
N HIS A 50 -1.09 8.15 8.80
CA HIS A 50 -0.54 6.84 8.45
C HIS A 50 -0.37 5.93 9.68
N LEU A 51 -0.03 6.51 10.84
CA LEU A 51 0.04 5.79 12.12
C LEU A 51 -1.33 5.46 12.71
N HIS A 52 -2.38 6.22 12.39
CA HIS A 52 -3.75 5.86 12.79
C HIS A 52 -4.30 4.71 11.92
N ASP A 53 -3.80 4.57 10.70
CA ASP A 53 -4.21 3.54 9.75
C ASP A 53 -3.06 2.59 9.39
N ILE A 54 -2.54 1.93 10.43
CA ILE A 54 -1.43 0.96 10.30
C ILE A 54 -1.83 -0.19 9.38
N TRP A 55 -3.10 -0.59 9.38
CA TRP A 55 -3.61 -1.65 8.50
C TRP A 55 -3.53 -1.26 7.03
N THR A 56 -4.07 -0.12 6.61
CA THR A 56 -3.97 0.27 5.19
C THR A 56 -2.53 0.52 4.79
N THR A 57 -1.72 1.12 5.67
CA THR A 57 -0.27 1.32 5.44
C THR A 57 0.45 -0.01 5.21
N ALA A 58 0.20 -1.02 6.03
CA ALA A 58 0.78 -2.35 5.89
C ALA A 58 0.31 -3.06 4.61
N VAL A 59 -0.95 -2.88 4.20
CA VAL A 59 -1.49 -3.43 2.94
C VAL A 59 -0.88 -2.71 1.73
N ASP A 60 -0.69 -1.40 1.79
CA ASP A 60 -0.29 -0.57 0.66
C ASP A 60 1.23 -0.47 0.46
N MET A 61 2.03 -0.82 1.48
CA MET A 61 3.49 -0.97 1.39
C MET A 61 3.96 -1.80 0.18
N LYS A 62 5.06 -1.37 -0.45
CA LYS A 62 5.68 -2.10 -1.58
C LYS A 62 6.13 -3.49 -1.13
N TRP A 63 6.12 -4.46 -2.05
CA TRP A 63 6.55 -5.84 -1.78
C TRP A 63 7.94 -5.94 -1.15
N ARG A 64 8.88 -5.08 -1.58
CA ARG A 64 10.24 -5.01 -1.02
C ARG A 64 10.26 -4.75 0.49
N TYR A 65 9.28 -3.98 1.00
CA TYR A 65 9.20 -3.64 2.41
C TYR A 65 8.37 -4.63 3.24
N LYS A 66 7.64 -5.57 2.60
CA LYS A 66 6.86 -6.57 3.32
C LYS A 66 7.75 -7.61 4.01
N LEU A 67 8.80 -8.06 3.31
CA LEU A 67 9.75 -9.02 3.87
C LEU A 67 10.56 -8.37 5.00
N THR A 68 10.98 -7.12 4.84
CA THR A 68 11.68 -6.38 5.90
C THR A 68 10.77 -6.13 7.10
N LEU A 69 9.48 -5.85 6.90
CA LEU A 69 8.52 -5.72 7.99
C LEU A 69 8.42 -7.02 8.80
N PHE A 70 8.25 -8.15 8.11
CA PHE A 70 8.21 -9.47 8.74
C PHE A 70 9.51 -9.78 9.52
N ALA A 71 10.68 -9.59 8.92
CA ALA A 71 11.94 -9.80 9.62
C ALA A 71 12.10 -8.84 10.83
N SER A 72 11.69 -7.58 10.67
CA SER A 72 11.79 -6.59 11.73
C SER A 72 10.90 -6.91 12.93
N THR A 73 9.73 -7.53 12.74
CA THR A 73 8.87 -7.91 13.87
C THR A 73 9.56 -8.95 14.76
N PHE A 74 10.21 -9.97 14.18
CA PHE A 74 10.97 -10.96 14.96
C PHE A 74 12.12 -10.32 15.73
N ILE A 75 12.98 -9.57 15.03
CA ILE A 75 14.16 -8.95 15.65
C ILE A 75 13.75 -8.00 16.78
N MET A 76 12.71 -7.19 16.57
CA MET A 76 12.19 -6.28 17.59
C MET A 76 11.60 -7.04 18.77
N THR A 77 10.83 -8.11 18.54
CA THR A 77 10.29 -8.93 19.65
C THR A 77 11.40 -9.59 20.45
N TRP A 78 12.41 -10.20 19.81
CA TRP A 78 13.55 -10.81 20.50
C TRP A 78 14.29 -9.78 21.35
N PHE A 79 14.53 -8.59 20.79
CA PHE A 79 15.23 -7.52 21.48
C PHE A 79 14.43 -6.97 22.67
N ILE A 80 13.16 -6.60 22.48
CA ILE A 80 12.31 -6.04 23.54
C ILE A 80 12.17 -7.04 24.69
N PHE A 81 11.87 -8.30 24.39
CA PHE A 81 11.77 -9.33 25.43
C PHE A 81 13.11 -9.67 26.07
N GLY A 82 14.21 -9.63 25.31
CA GLY A 82 15.56 -9.78 25.86
C GLY A 82 15.89 -8.66 26.86
N VAL A 83 15.50 -7.43 26.55
CA VAL A 83 15.62 -6.28 27.48
C VAL A 83 14.73 -6.48 28.71
N ILE A 84 13.50 -6.97 28.55
CA ILE A 84 12.60 -7.29 29.68
C ILE A 84 13.24 -8.35 30.59
N PHE A 85 13.76 -9.45 30.05
CA PHE A 85 14.45 -10.47 30.83
C PHE A 85 15.69 -9.93 31.55
N TYR A 86 16.44 -9.05 30.89
CA TYR A 86 17.57 -8.38 31.52
C TYR A 86 17.13 -7.52 32.71
N PHE A 87 16.04 -6.76 32.58
CA PHE A 87 15.49 -6.00 33.70
C PHE A 87 14.88 -6.87 34.80
N ILE A 88 14.28 -8.01 34.48
CA ILE A 88 13.80 -8.99 35.47
C ILE A 88 14.98 -9.52 36.29
N GLY A 89 16.07 -9.91 35.64
CA GLY A 89 17.30 -10.34 36.31
C GLY A 89 17.91 -9.24 37.17
N MET A 90 17.92 -8.00 36.67
CA MET A 90 18.41 -6.84 37.42
C MET A 90 17.56 -6.56 38.67
N GLY A 91 16.24 -6.61 38.54
CA GLY A 91 15.32 -6.47 39.67
C GLY A 91 15.41 -7.61 40.67
N ASN A 92 15.86 -8.79 40.24
CA ASN A 92 16.14 -9.92 41.13
C ASN A 92 17.51 -9.83 41.81
N GLY A 93 18.42 -8.99 41.30
CA GLY A 93 19.81 -8.95 41.76
C GLY A 93 20.70 -10.05 41.17
N ASP A 94 20.32 -10.64 40.03
CA ASP A 94 21.06 -11.74 39.38
C ASP A 94 22.47 -11.34 38.91
N PHE A 95 22.77 -10.03 38.87
CA PHE A 95 24.04 -9.47 38.42
C PHE A 95 24.92 -8.95 39.56
N GLU A 96 24.48 -9.04 40.82
CA GLU A 96 25.23 -8.49 41.96
C GLU A 96 26.45 -9.35 42.33
N PRO A 97 27.63 -8.76 42.57
CA PRO A 97 28.78 -9.51 43.04
C PRO A 97 28.58 -10.01 44.48
N GLY A 98 28.78 -11.31 44.72
CA GLY A 98 28.65 -11.90 46.05
C GLY A 98 27.29 -12.55 46.34
N LEU A 99 26.60 -13.05 45.31
CA LEU A 99 25.40 -13.89 45.47
C LEU A 99 25.61 -14.95 46.56
N SER A 100 24.72 -14.97 47.55
CA SER A 100 24.67 -16.05 48.54
C SER A 100 24.38 -17.39 47.83
N SER A 101 24.87 -18.51 48.38
CA SER A 101 24.62 -19.85 47.82
C SER A 101 23.13 -20.24 47.71
N ASN A 102 22.25 -19.46 48.33
CA ASN A 102 20.79 -19.64 48.30
C ASN A 102 20.08 -18.74 47.27
N HIS A 103 20.82 -17.92 46.50
CA HIS A 103 20.20 -17.07 45.49
C HIS A 103 19.89 -17.86 44.22
N THR A 104 18.61 -17.95 43.88
CA THR A 104 18.15 -18.58 42.65
C THR A 104 17.95 -17.51 41.56
N PRO A 105 18.70 -17.57 40.45
CA PRO A 105 18.52 -16.62 39.36
C PRO A 105 17.19 -16.84 38.65
N CYS A 106 16.63 -15.78 38.06
CA CYS A 106 15.39 -15.88 37.28
C CYS A 106 15.59 -16.72 36.01
N VAL A 107 16.74 -16.55 35.36
CA VAL A 107 17.18 -17.36 34.21
C VAL A 107 18.63 -17.76 34.40
N LEU A 108 18.89 -19.06 34.35
CA LEU A 108 20.23 -19.62 34.49
C LEU A 108 21.13 -19.21 33.31
N ASN A 109 22.39 -18.90 33.59
CA ASN A 109 23.42 -18.54 32.60
C ASN A 109 23.09 -17.30 31.76
N VAL A 110 22.38 -16.32 32.35
CA VAL A 110 22.08 -15.02 31.76
C VAL A 110 22.67 -13.92 32.63
N GLU A 111 23.91 -13.53 32.31
CA GLU A 111 24.65 -12.49 33.06
C GLU A 111 24.77 -11.16 32.30
N THR A 112 24.43 -11.17 31.00
CA THR A 112 24.60 -10.02 30.10
C THR A 112 23.34 -9.77 29.27
N LEU A 113 23.19 -8.55 28.77
CA LEU A 113 22.11 -8.20 27.84
C LEU A 113 22.10 -9.10 26.60
N THR A 114 23.28 -9.46 26.09
CA THR A 114 23.42 -10.39 24.97
C THR A 114 22.92 -11.79 25.35
N GLY A 115 23.22 -12.27 26.56
CA GLY A 115 22.69 -13.53 27.08
C GLY A 115 21.17 -13.53 27.17
N ALA A 116 20.58 -12.42 27.63
CA ALA A 116 19.13 -12.26 27.74
C ALA A 116 18.45 -12.18 26.36
N PHE A 117 19.08 -11.51 25.39
CA PHE A 117 18.65 -11.50 23.99
C PHE A 117 18.64 -12.91 23.38
N LEU A 118 19.72 -13.67 23.58
CA LEU A 118 19.81 -15.06 23.10
C LEU A 118 18.74 -15.94 23.74
N PHE A 119 18.50 -15.81 25.05
CA PHE A 119 17.42 -16.52 25.72
C PHE A 119 16.04 -16.20 25.14
N SER A 120 15.75 -14.92 24.89
CA SER A 120 14.51 -14.46 24.27
C SER A 120 14.32 -15.04 22.86
N LEU A 121 15.39 -15.06 22.05
CA LEU A 121 15.38 -15.68 20.72
C LEU A 121 15.12 -17.19 20.81
N GLU A 122 15.88 -17.89 21.66
CA GLU A 122 15.77 -19.35 21.85
C GLU A 122 14.38 -19.78 22.33
N SER A 123 13.79 -18.99 23.23
CA SER A 123 12.45 -19.25 23.78
C SER A 123 11.35 -19.01 22.75
N GLN A 124 11.39 -17.90 22.02
CA GLN A 124 10.37 -17.56 21.02
C GLN A 124 10.40 -18.48 19.81
N THR A 125 11.60 -18.87 19.36
CA THR A 125 11.77 -19.78 18.22
C THR A 125 11.65 -21.25 18.59
N ALA A 126 11.47 -21.55 19.89
CA ALA A 126 11.46 -22.90 20.44
C ALA A 126 12.69 -23.73 20.06
N ILE A 127 13.84 -23.08 19.82
CA ILE A 127 15.11 -23.78 19.60
C ILE A 127 15.56 -24.44 20.91
N GLY A 128 15.48 -23.69 22.02
CA GLY A 128 15.69 -24.19 23.38
C GLY A 128 16.94 -25.05 23.54
N TYR A 129 18.14 -24.51 23.31
CA TYR A 129 19.40 -25.27 23.42
C TYR A 129 19.63 -25.91 24.80
N GLY A 130 18.89 -25.48 25.83
CA GLY A 130 18.96 -26.03 27.19
C GLY A 130 20.11 -25.48 28.04
N PHE A 131 20.93 -24.59 27.48
CA PHE A 131 21.98 -23.90 28.23
C PHE A 131 21.42 -22.77 29.13
N ARG A 132 20.32 -22.14 28.71
CA ARG A 132 19.63 -21.07 29.45
C ARG A 132 18.24 -21.55 29.82
N CYS A 133 17.99 -21.68 31.12
CA CYS A 133 16.75 -22.27 31.63
C CYS A 133 16.09 -21.32 32.61
N ILE A 134 14.75 -21.25 32.54
CA ILE A 134 13.94 -20.48 33.48
C ILE A 134 13.89 -21.20 34.83
N SER A 135 13.98 -20.45 35.92
CA SER A 135 13.76 -20.97 37.27
C SER A 135 12.28 -20.90 37.64
N GLU A 136 11.78 -21.90 38.36
CA GLU A 136 10.38 -22.01 38.79
C GLU A 136 10.02 -21.06 39.96
N GLU A 137 11.04 -20.50 40.60
CA GLU A 137 10.94 -19.69 41.82
C GLU A 137 10.18 -18.36 41.60
N ARG A 138 10.13 -17.85 40.35
CA ARG A 138 9.60 -16.51 40.05
C ARG A 138 8.55 -16.53 38.94
N PRO A 139 7.26 -16.30 39.26
CA PRO A 139 6.17 -16.37 38.28
C PRO A 139 6.31 -15.32 37.16
N LEU A 140 6.91 -14.16 37.44
CA LEU A 140 7.14 -13.11 36.44
C LEU A 140 8.01 -13.60 35.27
N ALA A 141 9.06 -14.39 35.56
CA ALA A 141 9.91 -14.97 34.54
C ALA A 141 9.13 -15.98 33.70
N ILE A 142 8.24 -16.77 34.30
CA ILE A 142 7.39 -17.78 33.62
C ILE A 142 6.34 -17.12 32.71
N PHE A 143 5.70 -16.04 33.16
CA PHE A 143 4.68 -15.35 32.36
C PHE A 143 5.26 -14.60 31.16
N THR A 144 6.54 -14.19 31.22
CA THR A 144 7.17 -13.38 30.18
C THR A 144 7.26 -14.10 28.82
N PRO A 145 7.74 -15.36 28.70
CA PRO A 145 7.71 -16.11 27.45
C PRO A 145 6.29 -16.33 26.92
N VAL A 146 5.31 -16.54 27.80
CA VAL A 146 3.91 -16.72 27.38
C VAL A 146 3.39 -15.44 26.71
N ALA A 147 3.63 -14.28 27.34
CA ALA A 147 3.30 -12.99 26.76
C ALA A 147 4.04 -12.74 25.44
N GLN A 148 5.31 -13.17 25.34
CA GLN A 148 6.12 -13.08 24.13
C GLN A 148 5.48 -13.81 22.95
N LEU A 149 5.03 -15.05 23.16
CA LEU A 149 4.37 -15.83 22.11
C LEU A 149 3.03 -15.23 21.67
N VAL A 150 2.22 -14.77 22.63
CA VAL A 150 0.92 -14.15 22.31
C VAL A 150 1.09 -12.85 21.52
N ILE A 151 1.97 -11.95 21.98
CA ILE A 151 2.19 -10.65 21.32
C ILE A 151 2.79 -10.83 19.92
N THR A 152 3.78 -11.71 19.79
CA THR A 152 4.41 -12.01 18.50
C THR A 152 3.40 -12.65 17.55
N GLY A 153 2.63 -13.64 18.00
CA GLY A 153 1.62 -14.29 17.18
C GLY A 153 0.55 -13.32 16.65
N LEU A 154 0.09 -12.38 17.48
CA LEU A 154 -0.84 -11.34 17.04
C LEU A 154 -0.21 -10.43 15.96
N ALA A 155 1.05 -10.05 16.11
CA ALA A 155 1.78 -9.27 15.11
C ALA A 155 1.98 -10.06 13.80
N GLU A 156 2.29 -11.36 13.88
CA GLU A 156 2.46 -12.23 12.72
C GLU A 156 1.16 -12.43 11.94
N ILE A 157 0.04 -12.65 12.63
CA ILE A 157 -1.29 -12.74 12.02
C ILE A 157 -1.60 -11.44 11.27
N PHE A 158 -1.28 -10.29 11.86
CA PHE A 158 -1.48 -9.00 11.23
C PHE A 158 -0.63 -8.84 9.95
N VAL A 159 0.67 -9.12 10.01
CA VAL A 159 1.59 -8.98 8.86
C VAL A 159 1.19 -9.96 7.75
N THR A 160 0.92 -11.21 8.09
CA THR A 160 0.48 -12.25 7.16
C THR A 160 -0.88 -11.91 6.55
N GLY A 161 -1.83 -11.43 7.36
CA GLY A 161 -3.11 -10.93 6.89
C GLY A 161 -2.96 -9.79 5.88
N ALA A 162 -2.08 -8.82 6.16
CA ALA A 162 -1.79 -7.73 5.22
C ALA A 162 -1.09 -8.23 3.94
N PHE A 163 -0.26 -9.26 4.03
CA PHE A 163 0.38 -9.91 2.87
C PHE A 163 -0.67 -10.58 1.98
N LEU A 164 -1.54 -11.39 2.55
CA LEU A 164 -2.64 -12.08 1.85
C LEU A 164 -3.63 -11.08 1.25
N ALA A 165 -4.01 -10.04 1.98
CA ALA A 165 -4.87 -8.98 1.47
C ALA A 165 -4.26 -8.29 0.25
N LYS A 166 -2.94 -8.04 0.24
CA LYS A 166 -2.25 -7.46 -0.92
C LYS A 166 -2.17 -8.43 -2.10
N LEU A 167 -2.04 -9.73 -1.86
CA LEU A 167 -2.10 -10.76 -2.92
C LEU A 167 -3.49 -10.86 -3.54
N ALA A 168 -4.54 -10.76 -2.73
CA ALA A 168 -5.93 -10.82 -3.17
C ALA A 168 -6.34 -9.60 -4.01
N ARG A 169 -5.62 -8.47 -3.91
CA ARG A 169 -5.89 -7.28 -4.74
C ARG A 169 -5.64 -7.63 -6.22
N PRO A 170 -6.66 -7.51 -7.09
CA PRO A 170 -6.51 -7.81 -8.51
C PRO A 170 -5.65 -6.74 -9.19
N LYS A 171 -4.32 -6.95 -9.18
CA LYS A 171 -3.31 -6.02 -9.71
C LYS A 171 -3.48 -5.71 -11.21
N LYS A 172 -4.21 -6.56 -11.95
CA LYS A 172 -4.35 -6.49 -13.42
C LYS A 172 -5.69 -5.96 -13.94
N ARG A 173 -6.63 -5.53 -13.07
CA ARG A 173 -7.97 -5.15 -13.55
C ARG A 173 -7.97 -3.86 -14.39
N ALA A 174 -7.07 -2.93 -14.11
CA ALA A 174 -6.92 -1.71 -14.92
C ALA A 174 -6.32 -2.00 -16.30
N GLU A 175 -5.41 -2.97 -16.42
CA GLU A 175 -4.87 -3.40 -17.73
C GLU A 175 -5.88 -4.20 -18.56
N ALA A 176 -6.82 -4.87 -17.89
CA ALA A 176 -7.91 -5.58 -18.54
C ALA A 176 -8.94 -4.62 -19.17
N ILE A 177 -9.01 -3.35 -18.76
CA ILE A 177 -10.00 -2.40 -19.26
C ILE A 177 -9.30 -1.32 -20.11
N LYS A 178 -9.48 -1.39 -21.43
CA LYS A 178 -8.93 -0.39 -22.38
C LYS A 178 -10.01 0.59 -22.81
N PHE A 179 -9.64 1.87 -22.89
CA PHE A 179 -10.48 2.94 -23.44
C PHE A 179 -10.06 3.29 -24.87
N SER A 180 -11.00 3.72 -25.71
CA SER A 180 -10.67 4.26 -27.03
C SER A 180 -9.79 5.50 -26.93
N GLN A 181 -8.89 5.67 -27.90
CA GLN A 181 -8.07 6.88 -28.04
C GLN A 181 -8.88 8.11 -28.48
N SER A 182 -10.17 8.00 -28.75
CA SER A 182 -10.99 9.14 -29.11
C SER A 182 -12.39 8.95 -28.56
N ALA A 183 -12.99 10.05 -28.14
CA ALA A 183 -14.42 10.16 -27.93
C ALA A 183 -15.05 10.80 -29.18
N VAL A 184 -16.31 10.49 -29.46
CA VAL A 184 -17.04 11.05 -30.60
C VAL A 184 -18.32 11.69 -30.10
N VAL A 185 -18.63 12.88 -30.61
CA VAL A 185 -19.93 13.52 -30.41
C VAL A 185 -20.77 13.30 -31.64
N CYS A 186 -21.94 12.68 -31.49
CA CYS A 186 -22.90 12.56 -32.59
C CYS A 186 -24.35 12.63 -32.11
N ARG A 187 -25.27 12.91 -33.04
CA ARG A 187 -26.69 13.08 -32.73
C ARG A 187 -27.43 11.77 -32.94
N ARG A 188 -27.94 11.15 -31.87
CA ARG A 188 -28.66 9.86 -31.91
C ARG A 188 -30.08 10.06 -31.40
N ARG A 189 -31.10 9.70 -32.19
CA ARG A 189 -32.53 9.89 -31.86
C ARG A 189 -32.86 11.33 -31.42
N GLY A 190 -32.34 12.32 -32.15
CA GLY A 190 -32.60 13.74 -31.89
C GLY A 190 -31.75 14.38 -30.78
N GLN A 191 -31.03 13.60 -29.97
CA GLN A 191 -30.21 14.09 -28.84
C GLN A 191 -28.71 14.07 -29.16
N LEU A 192 -27.96 15.04 -28.63
CA LEU A 192 -26.50 15.11 -28.74
C LEU A 192 -25.86 14.15 -27.73
N CYS A 193 -25.07 13.19 -28.19
CA CYS A 193 -24.48 12.16 -27.33
C CYS A 193 -22.94 12.14 -27.46
N LEU A 194 -22.25 12.09 -26.32
CA LEU A 194 -20.83 11.80 -26.25
C LEU A 194 -20.63 10.29 -26.12
N MET A 195 -19.81 9.70 -26.99
CA MET A 195 -19.56 8.26 -27.02
C MET A 195 -18.09 7.95 -26.78
N LEU A 196 -17.84 7.00 -25.87
CA LEU A 196 -16.52 6.44 -25.57
C LEU A 196 -16.59 4.91 -25.62
N ARG A 197 -15.63 4.27 -26.29
CA ARG A 197 -15.58 2.80 -26.34
C ARG A 197 -14.72 2.29 -25.19
N VAL A 198 -15.24 1.31 -24.47
CA VAL A 198 -14.52 0.58 -23.42
C VAL A 198 -14.42 -0.88 -23.86
N ALA A 199 -13.27 -1.49 -23.68
CA ALA A 199 -13.02 -2.89 -24.00
C ALA A 199 -12.55 -3.61 -22.73
N ASN A 200 -13.20 -4.73 -22.41
CA ASN A 200 -12.70 -5.68 -21.44
C ASN A 200 -11.88 -6.75 -22.18
N MET A 201 -10.60 -6.86 -21.87
CA MET A 201 -9.67 -7.80 -22.51
C MET A 201 -9.81 -9.22 -21.94
N SER A 202 -10.50 -9.41 -20.81
CA SER A 202 -10.61 -10.71 -20.14
C SER A 202 -11.81 -11.55 -20.58
N TYR A 203 -12.90 -10.91 -21.04
CA TYR A 203 -14.11 -11.57 -21.54
C TYR A 203 -14.74 -10.64 -22.57
N GLU A 204 -15.01 -11.20 -23.76
CA GLU A 204 -15.79 -10.70 -24.90
C GLU A 204 -16.08 -9.17 -25.04
N PHE A 205 -15.81 -8.64 -26.25
CA PHE A 205 -16.07 -7.25 -26.63
C PHE A 205 -17.53 -6.80 -26.38
N LYS A 206 -17.74 -5.76 -25.54
CA LYS A 206 -18.79 -4.67 -25.53
C LYS A 206 -18.90 -4.05 -24.11
N PRO A 207 -19.45 -2.83 -23.86
CA PRO A 207 -20.32 -1.95 -24.67
C PRO A 207 -19.73 -0.54 -24.96
N VAL A 208 -20.38 0.24 -25.83
CA VAL A 208 -20.10 1.68 -26.01
C VAL A 208 -20.79 2.45 -24.88
N LEU A 209 -20.05 3.31 -24.18
CA LEU A 209 -20.60 4.18 -23.15
C LEU A 209 -21.18 5.43 -23.82
N PHE A 210 -22.47 5.67 -23.62
CA PHE A 210 -23.17 6.87 -24.10
C PHE A 210 -23.37 7.81 -22.92
N SER A 211 -23.04 9.09 -23.07
CA SER A 211 -23.53 10.14 -22.18
C SER A 211 -24.59 10.95 -22.92
N THR A 212 -25.78 11.06 -22.33
CA THR A 212 -26.86 11.95 -22.78
C THR A 212 -26.73 13.32 -22.10
N PRO A 213 -27.35 14.40 -22.62
CA PRO A 213 -27.34 15.72 -21.98
C PRO A 213 -27.94 15.69 -20.55
N SER A 214 -28.70 14.65 -20.23
CA SER A 214 -29.28 14.41 -18.90
C SER A 214 -28.34 13.71 -17.89
N GLY A 215 -27.08 13.47 -18.25
CA GLY A 215 -26.09 12.83 -17.36
C GLY A 215 -26.27 11.31 -17.19
N ARG A 216 -27.23 10.69 -17.89
CA ARG A 216 -27.43 9.24 -17.84
C ARG A 216 -26.44 8.50 -18.73
N TYR A 217 -25.74 7.53 -18.14
CA TYR A 217 -24.86 6.59 -18.83
C TYR A 217 -25.63 5.32 -19.21
N THR A 218 -25.68 4.97 -20.50
CA THR A 218 -26.29 3.71 -20.96
C THR A 218 -25.27 2.83 -21.64
N LEU A 219 -25.20 1.55 -21.25
CA LEU A 219 -24.39 0.52 -21.88
C LEU A 219 -25.16 -0.05 -23.08
N SER A 220 -24.59 -0.01 -24.29
CA SER A 220 -25.21 -0.64 -25.47
C SER A 220 -24.28 -1.65 -26.14
N ASN A 221 -24.79 -2.87 -26.30
CA ASN A 221 -24.11 -4.00 -26.96
C ASN A 221 -24.12 -3.91 -28.49
N HIS A 222 -24.70 -2.86 -29.07
CA HIS A 222 -24.60 -2.62 -30.50
C HIS A 222 -23.37 -1.75 -30.78
N ALA A 223 -22.35 -2.36 -31.39
CA ALA A 223 -21.38 -1.60 -32.16
C ALA A 223 -22.18 -0.85 -33.22
N CYS A 224 -22.24 0.47 -33.16
CA CYS A 224 -22.66 1.26 -34.30
C CYS A 224 -21.54 1.10 -35.33
N CYS A 225 -21.60 0.00 -36.09
CA CYS A 225 -20.75 -0.22 -37.24
C CYS A 225 -20.99 0.94 -38.20
N LEU A 226 -20.04 1.88 -38.25
CA LEU A 226 -19.78 2.64 -39.46
C LEU A 226 -19.27 1.64 -40.51
N ARG A 227 -20.18 0.88 -41.15
CA ARG A 227 -19.88 0.30 -42.46
C ARG A 227 -20.09 1.41 -43.49
N PRO A 228 -19.10 1.72 -44.34
CA PRO A 228 -19.32 2.57 -45.50
C PRO A 228 -20.00 1.73 -46.58
N SER A 229 -21.31 1.57 -46.53
CA SER A 229 -22.07 0.98 -47.65
C SER A 229 -23.51 1.46 -47.63
N THR A 230 -23.82 2.38 -48.55
CA THR A 230 -25.13 2.58 -49.19
C THR A 230 -26.36 2.74 -48.29
N LEU A 231 -26.71 3.99 -47.93
CA LEU A 231 -28.02 4.63 -48.20
C LEU A 231 -28.10 6.03 -47.54
N ALA A 232 -28.46 7.03 -48.35
CA ALA A 232 -28.96 8.39 -48.05
C ALA A 232 -28.05 9.41 -47.30
N PRO A 233 -28.01 10.68 -47.76
CA PRO A 233 -27.15 11.71 -47.21
C PRO A 233 -27.80 12.35 -45.98
N MET A 234 -27.59 11.78 -44.80
CA MET A 234 -27.68 12.57 -43.57
C MET A 234 -26.28 13.03 -43.19
N THR A 235 -26.06 14.33 -43.30
CA THR A 235 -24.86 15.08 -42.89
C THR A 235 -24.65 15.02 -41.37
N GLN A 236 -24.38 13.83 -40.83
CA GLN A 236 -23.91 13.69 -39.45
C GLN A 236 -22.44 14.09 -39.38
N LYS A 237 -22.18 15.36 -39.06
CA LYS A 237 -20.86 15.83 -38.62
C LYS A 237 -20.51 15.12 -37.30
N CYS A 238 -19.77 14.02 -37.38
CA CYS A 238 -19.15 13.38 -36.23
C CYS A 238 -17.87 14.14 -35.88
N VAL A 239 -17.86 14.81 -34.72
CA VAL A 239 -16.64 15.45 -34.21
C VAL A 239 -15.83 14.40 -33.45
N ARG A 240 -14.64 14.09 -33.96
CA ARG A 240 -13.68 13.19 -33.31
C ARG A 240 -12.86 13.99 -32.30
N ILE A 241 -13.12 13.77 -31.02
CA ILE A 241 -12.29 14.29 -29.93
C ILE A 241 -11.18 13.28 -29.71
N ARG A 242 -9.99 13.55 -30.23
CA ARG A 242 -8.83 12.71 -29.91
C ARG A 242 -8.49 12.88 -28.43
N LYS A 243 -8.08 11.79 -27.78
CA LYS A 243 -7.08 11.85 -26.72
C LYS A 243 -5.85 12.49 -27.40
N VAL A 244 -5.77 13.82 -27.45
CA VAL A 244 -4.48 14.53 -27.43
C VAL A 244 -3.78 14.11 -26.19
#